data_AF-A0A2G8SC77-F1
#
_entry.id   AF-A0A2G8SC77-F1
#
_cell.length_a   1.000
_cell.length_b   1.000
_cell.length_c   1.000
_cell.angle_alpha   90.00
_cell.angle_beta   90.00
_cell.angle_gamma   90.00
#
_symmetry.space_group_name_H-M   'P 1'
#
loop_
_entity.id
_entity.type
_entity.pdbx_description
1 polymer ?
#
loop_
_entity_poly.entity_id
_entity_poly.type
_entity_poly.pdbx_seq_one_letter_code
_entity_poly.pdbx_strand_id
1 'polypeptide(L)'
;MIRPRTGDFFYSGAELEIMKEDIRMFRDAGADGIVFGFLHKDGRIDVERTRMLAEEAGSMQICFHRAFDMSSQDVLTAHLDVSTVPQVTRILTSGQSPTTASTGALPQLRTLVRTAAHMPASATILVGSGVNARTIGPLLEELLPHGLREVHLSGGAWVASEMEFRRPGMGMGVGGDGEWGVWRTSEERVREVRTLADVAWTEFREKSKDRV
;
A
#
# COMPACT_ATOMS: atom_id res chain seq x y z
N MET A 1 -3.89 9.76 -4.15
CA MET A 1 -3.45 9.61 -2.73
C MET A 1 -4.03 10.78 -1.97
N ILE A 2 -4.74 10.54 -0.88
CA ILE A 2 -5.37 11.56 -0.04
C ILE A 2 -4.64 11.56 1.31
N ARG A 3 -3.67 12.45 1.45
CA ARG A 3 -2.83 12.54 2.65
C ARG A 3 -2.26 13.96 2.76
N PRO A 4 -2.84 14.84 3.61
CA PRO A 4 -2.60 16.28 3.54
C PRO A 4 -1.22 16.69 4.08
N ARG A 5 -0.53 15.81 4.81
CA ARG A 5 0.82 16.01 5.32
C ARG A 5 1.59 14.72 5.52
N THR A 6 2.91 14.84 5.67
CA THR A 6 3.78 13.77 6.17
C THR A 6 3.59 13.54 7.67
N GLY A 7 4.18 12.46 8.19
CA GLY A 7 4.09 12.09 9.61
C GLY A 7 2.96 11.11 9.90
N ASP A 8 2.34 11.25 11.06
CA ASP A 8 1.28 10.35 11.55
C ASP A 8 -0.03 10.41 10.74
N PHE A 9 -1.01 9.63 11.19
CA PHE A 9 -2.33 9.48 10.58
C PHE A 9 -3.47 9.93 11.53
N PHE A 10 -3.13 10.72 12.55
CA PHE A 10 -4.09 11.33 13.46
C PHE A 10 -4.34 12.77 13.03
N TYR A 11 -5.38 12.96 12.21
CA TYR A 11 -5.69 14.25 11.61
C TYR A 11 -6.61 15.10 12.50
N SER A 12 -6.43 16.41 12.43
CA SER A 12 -7.34 17.41 12.95
C SER A 12 -8.62 17.50 12.11
N GLY A 13 -9.64 18.21 12.62
CA GLY A 13 -10.87 18.44 11.86
C GLY A 13 -10.62 19.25 10.57
N ALA A 14 -9.73 20.24 10.61
CA ALA A 14 -9.40 21.03 9.42
C ALA A 14 -8.71 20.19 8.33
N GLU A 15 -7.79 19.30 8.74
CA GLU A 15 -7.15 18.36 7.81
C GLU A 15 -8.14 17.37 7.21
N LEU A 16 -9.14 16.94 7.99
CA LEU A 16 -10.21 16.08 7.48
C LEU A 16 -11.01 16.76 6.38
N GLU A 17 -11.36 18.04 6.53
CA GLU A 17 -12.09 18.79 5.51
C GLU A 17 -11.25 19.00 4.23
N ILE A 18 -9.94 19.24 4.37
CA ILE A 18 -9.02 19.27 3.21
C ILE A 18 -9.08 17.94 2.45
N MET A 19 -9.00 16.81 3.16
CA MET A 19 -9.03 15.49 2.54
C MET A 19 -10.36 15.20 1.83
N LYS A 20 -11.49 15.66 2.38
CA LYS A 20 -12.80 15.51 1.72
C LYS A 20 -12.86 16.31 0.42
N GLU A 21 -12.36 17.55 0.45
CA GLU A 21 -12.33 18.39 -0.76
C GLU A 21 -11.42 17.79 -1.83
N ASP A 22 -10.24 17.30 -1.45
CA ASP A 22 -9.35 16.58 -2.36
C ASP A 22 -10.09 15.39 -3.02
N ILE A 23 -10.83 14.59 -2.26
CA ILE A 23 -11.59 13.45 -2.79
C ILE A 23 -12.61 13.90 -3.83
N ARG A 24 -13.36 14.97 -3.56
CA ARG A 24 -14.35 15.52 -4.51
C ARG A 24 -13.66 15.99 -5.78
N MET A 25 -12.55 16.71 -5.66
CA MET A 25 -11.76 17.16 -6.81
C MET A 25 -11.21 15.98 -7.63
N PHE A 26 -10.67 14.93 -7.00
CA PHE A 26 -10.19 13.74 -7.70
C PHE A 26 -11.32 12.98 -8.40
N ARG A 27 -12.48 12.87 -7.75
CA ARG A 27 -13.66 12.24 -8.35
C ARG A 27 -14.13 13.00 -9.58
N ASP A 28 -14.26 14.32 -9.47
CA ASP A 28 -14.72 15.18 -10.56
C ASP A 28 -13.69 15.23 -11.71
N ALA A 29 -12.40 15.01 -11.41
CA ALA A 29 -11.34 14.81 -12.39
C ALA A 29 -11.31 13.39 -13.01
N GLY A 30 -12.17 12.46 -12.56
CA GLY A 30 -12.30 11.12 -13.12
C GLY A 30 -11.35 10.07 -12.56
N ALA A 31 -10.86 10.22 -11.33
CA ALA A 31 -10.03 9.19 -10.70
C ALA A 31 -10.79 7.87 -10.48
N ASP A 32 -10.15 6.73 -10.74
CA ASP A 32 -10.73 5.40 -10.51
C ASP A 32 -10.75 5.00 -9.03
N GLY A 33 -9.89 5.62 -8.23
CA GLY A 33 -9.66 5.22 -6.85
C GLY A 33 -8.88 6.22 -6.01
N ILE A 34 -9.07 6.12 -4.70
CA ILE A 34 -8.40 6.92 -3.69
C ILE A 34 -7.72 6.03 -2.65
N VAL A 35 -6.75 6.61 -1.95
CA VAL A 35 -5.93 5.91 -0.96
C VAL A 35 -5.76 6.83 0.25
N PHE A 36 -6.10 6.35 1.45
CA PHE A 36 -5.98 7.09 2.71
C PHE A 36 -5.92 6.12 3.90
N GLY A 37 -5.84 6.63 5.12
CA GLY A 37 -6.02 5.83 6.32
C GLY A 37 -5.94 6.67 7.58
N PHE A 38 -6.66 6.26 8.62
CA PHE A 38 -6.82 7.03 9.85
C PHE A 38 -6.50 6.18 11.07
N LEU A 39 -5.78 6.78 12.01
CA LEU A 39 -5.54 6.21 13.33
C LEU A 39 -6.03 7.18 14.41
N HIS A 40 -6.52 6.62 15.51
CA HIS A 40 -6.67 7.34 16.77
C HIS A 40 -5.31 7.62 17.41
N LYS A 41 -5.28 8.49 18.42
CA LYS A 41 -4.05 8.83 19.17
C LYS A 41 -3.39 7.62 19.83
N ASP A 42 -4.18 6.62 20.20
CA ASP A 42 -3.72 5.36 20.79
C ASP A 42 -3.24 4.34 19.74
N GLY A 43 -3.23 4.72 18.45
CA GLY A 43 -2.81 3.91 17.34
C GLY A 43 -3.86 2.93 16.81
N ARG A 44 -5.08 2.89 17.36
CA ARG A 44 -6.14 2.04 16.79
C ARG A 44 -6.70 2.62 15.49
N ILE A 45 -7.25 1.78 14.62
CA ILE A 45 -7.94 2.20 13.40
C ILE A 45 -9.13 3.10 13.75
N ASP A 46 -9.20 4.27 13.12
CA ASP A 46 -10.34 5.18 13.27
C ASP A 46 -11.41 4.83 12.22
N VAL A 47 -12.29 3.90 12.58
CA VAL A 47 -13.36 3.38 11.71
C VAL A 47 -14.35 4.49 11.35
N GLU A 48 -14.63 5.41 12.28
CA GLU A 48 -15.61 6.48 12.07
C GLU A 48 -15.15 7.44 10.98
N ARG A 49 -13.91 7.95 11.07
CA ARG A 49 -13.35 8.83 10.04
C ARG A 49 -13.09 8.11 8.73
N THR A 50 -12.73 6.83 8.79
CA THR A 50 -12.60 6.00 7.59
C THR A 50 -13.93 5.93 6.83
N ARG A 51 -15.05 5.70 7.53
CA ARG A 51 -16.39 5.69 6.94
C ARG A 51 -16.77 7.05 6.37
N MET A 52 -16.57 8.13 7.13
CA MET A 52 -16.88 9.49 6.69
C MET A 52 -16.19 9.85 5.36
N LEU A 53 -14.90 9.54 5.19
CA LEU A 53 -14.21 9.81 3.92
C LEU A 53 -14.58 8.84 2.82
N ALA A 54 -14.88 7.60 3.16
CA ALA A 54 -15.30 6.61 2.17
C ALA A 54 -16.62 7.00 1.49
N GLU A 55 -17.53 7.68 2.20
CA GLU A 55 -18.80 8.18 1.64
C GLU A 55 -18.58 9.25 0.55
N GLU A 56 -17.53 10.06 0.64
CA GLU A 56 -17.20 11.09 -0.36
C GLU A 56 -16.70 10.48 -1.69
N ALA A 57 -16.22 9.24 -1.65
CA ALA A 57 -15.58 8.57 -2.79
C ALA A 57 -16.57 8.17 -3.89
N GLY A 58 -17.87 8.08 -3.58
CA GLY A 58 -18.88 7.59 -4.53
C GLY A 58 -18.57 6.16 -5.00
N SER A 59 -18.37 5.98 -6.30
CA SER A 59 -18.06 4.68 -6.90
C SER A 59 -16.57 4.36 -7.01
N MET A 60 -15.69 5.28 -6.58
CA MET A 60 -14.24 5.08 -6.64
C MET A 60 -13.80 3.91 -5.75
N GLN A 61 -12.78 3.17 -6.20
CA GLN A 61 -12.11 2.17 -5.37
C GLN A 61 -11.40 2.84 -4.19
N ILE A 62 -11.47 2.24 -3.00
CA ILE A 62 -10.79 2.78 -1.82
C ILE A 62 -9.74 1.79 -1.32
N CYS A 63 -8.52 2.28 -1.10
CA CYS A 63 -7.44 1.53 -0.48
C CYS A 63 -7.04 2.16 0.86
N PHE A 64 -7.14 1.39 1.95
CA PHE A 64 -6.59 1.79 3.23
C PHE A 64 -5.06 1.59 3.21
N HIS A 65 -4.29 2.67 3.25
CA HIS A 65 -2.83 2.61 3.11
C HIS A 65 -2.10 2.09 4.36
N ARG A 66 -0.77 2.20 4.34
CA ARG A 66 0.15 1.75 5.40
C ARG A 66 0.00 2.39 6.78
N ALA A 67 -0.98 3.27 7.01
CA ALA A 67 -1.48 3.51 8.38
C ALA A 67 -1.85 2.20 9.09
N PHE A 68 -2.30 1.21 8.33
CA PHE A 68 -2.54 -0.14 8.82
C PHE A 68 -1.30 -0.76 9.51
N ASP A 69 -0.11 -0.56 8.93
CA ASP A 69 1.14 -1.08 9.48
C ASP A 69 1.58 -0.34 10.75
N MET A 70 1.04 0.85 11.00
CA MET A 70 1.30 1.65 12.20
C MET A 70 0.22 1.49 13.28
N SER A 71 -0.76 0.61 13.05
CA SER A 71 -1.79 0.32 14.04
C SER A 71 -1.20 -0.33 15.29
N SER A 72 -1.71 0.04 16.46
CA SER A 72 -1.37 -0.62 17.74
C SER A 72 -2.08 -1.95 17.95
N GLN A 73 -3.07 -2.26 17.11
CA GLN A 73 -3.82 -3.52 17.14
C GLN A 73 -3.04 -4.62 16.45
N ASP A 74 -3.31 -5.88 16.79
CA ASP A 74 -2.82 -7.00 15.98
C ASP A 74 -3.43 -6.97 14.56
N VAL A 75 -2.76 -7.65 13.64
CA VAL A 75 -3.09 -7.60 12.20
C VAL A 75 -4.53 -8.02 11.89
N LEU A 76 -5.12 -8.94 12.67
CA LEU A 76 -6.47 -9.43 12.42
C LEU A 76 -7.51 -8.48 12.99
N THR A 77 -7.30 -7.95 14.18
CA THR A 77 -8.21 -6.94 14.75
C THR A 77 -8.22 -5.67 13.88
N ALA A 78 -7.06 -5.20 13.43
CA ALA A 78 -6.98 -4.05 12.50
C ALA A 78 -7.70 -4.33 11.17
N HIS A 79 -7.56 -5.55 10.63
CA HIS A 79 -8.23 -5.99 9.40
C HIS A 79 -9.74 -6.00 9.55
N LEU A 80 -10.26 -6.53 10.66
CA LEU A 80 -11.68 -6.56 10.95
C LEU A 80 -12.25 -5.15 11.03
N ASP A 81 -11.58 -4.23 11.75
CA ASP A 81 -12.02 -2.84 11.88
C ASP A 81 -12.12 -2.14 10.53
N VAL A 82 -11.09 -2.24 9.68
CA VAL A 82 -11.14 -1.68 8.32
C VAL A 82 -12.24 -2.34 7.48
N SER A 83 -12.42 -3.65 7.60
CA SER A 83 -13.45 -4.41 6.86
C SER A 83 -14.88 -4.07 7.28
N THR A 84 -15.09 -3.39 8.42
CA THR A 84 -16.42 -2.86 8.81
C THR A 84 -16.86 -1.65 7.97
N VAL A 85 -15.97 -1.11 7.14
CA VAL A 85 -16.27 -0.05 6.17
C VAL A 85 -16.34 -0.71 4.78
N PRO A 86 -17.52 -1.13 4.31
CA PRO A 86 -17.66 -1.98 3.12
C PRO A 86 -17.19 -1.32 1.82
N GLN A 87 -17.08 0.01 1.80
CA GLN A 87 -16.54 0.76 0.67
C GLN A 87 -15.02 0.59 0.52
N VAL A 88 -14.30 0.17 1.58
CA VAL A 88 -12.86 -0.09 1.50
C VAL A 88 -12.63 -1.39 0.73
N THR A 89 -12.07 -1.25 -0.47
CA THR A 89 -11.85 -2.37 -1.40
C THR A 89 -10.50 -3.05 -1.20
N ARG A 90 -9.51 -2.33 -0.66
CA ARG A 90 -8.13 -2.82 -0.47
C ARG A 90 -7.51 -2.36 0.83
N ILE A 91 -6.57 -3.15 1.35
CA ILE A 91 -5.68 -2.77 2.45
C ILE A 91 -4.23 -2.96 1.98
N LEU A 92 -3.46 -1.87 1.96
CA LEU A 92 -2.02 -1.90 1.65
C LEU A 92 -1.21 -2.11 2.93
N THR A 93 -0.45 -3.19 2.98
CA THR A 93 0.29 -3.58 4.20
C THR A 93 1.57 -4.34 3.90
N SER A 94 2.55 -4.21 4.79
CA SER A 94 3.75 -5.05 4.90
C SER A 94 3.67 -6.09 6.01
N GLY A 95 2.47 -6.33 6.56
CA GLY A 95 2.26 -7.19 7.72
C GLY A 95 2.72 -6.55 9.03
N GLN A 96 2.45 -5.24 9.20
CA GLN A 96 2.87 -4.47 10.39
C GLN A 96 4.38 -4.52 10.67
N SER A 97 5.17 -4.66 9.61
CA SER A 97 6.63 -4.72 9.65
C SER A 97 7.23 -3.60 8.78
N PRO A 98 8.52 -3.22 8.94
CA PRO A 98 9.12 -2.18 8.10
C PRO A 98 8.98 -2.45 6.59
N THR A 99 9.23 -3.69 6.18
CA THR A 99 9.07 -4.18 4.80
C THR A 99 8.50 -5.60 4.79
N THR A 100 8.03 -6.08 3.64
CA THR A 100 7.55 -7.47 3.47
C THR A 100 8.64 -8.53 3.68
N ALA A 101 9.91 -8.14 3.56
CA ALA A 101 11.07 -9.02 3.78
C ALA A 101 11.60 -8.96 5.21
N SER A 102 11.03 -8.13 6.09
CA SER A 102 11.45 -8.03 7.49
C SER A 102 11.12 -9.32 8.25
N THR A 103 11.97 -9.70 9.20
CA THR A 103 11.72 -10.83 10.11
C THR A 103 10.37 -10.65 10.81
N GLY A 104 9.51 -11.67 10.71
CA GLY A 104 8.16 -11.64 11.30
C GLY A 104 7.05 -11.10 10.39
N ALA A 105 7.36 -10.47 9.25
CA ALA A 105 6.35 -9.98 8.31
C ALA A 105 5.55 -11.12 7.67
N LEU A 106 6.24 -12.18 7.23
CA LEU A 106 5.63 -13.25 6.45
C LEU A 106 4.56 -14.05 7.22
N PRO A 107 4.73 -14.44 8.51
CA PRO A 107 3.66 -15.06 9.29
C PRO A 107 2.40 -14.19 9.42
N GLN A 108 2.57 -12.86 9.60
CA GLN A 108 1.46 -11.92 9.69
C GLN A 108 0.72 -11.81 8.34
N LEU A 109 1.46 -11.64 7.25
CA LEU A 109 0.92 -11.59 5.89
C LEU A 109 0.20 -12.88 5.51
N ARG A 110 0.78 -14.06 5.80
CA ARG A 110 0.15 -15.36 5.57
C ARG A 110 -1.18 -15.47 6.29
N THR A 111 -1.21 -15.08 7.57
CA THR A 111 -2.42 -15.13 8.39
C THR A 111 -3.48 -14.20 7.84
N LEU A 112 -3.11 -12.95 7.53
CA LEU A 112 -4.01 -11.92 7.01
C LEU A 112 -4.59 -12.29 5.64
N VAL A 113 -3.74 -12.65 4.67
CA VAL A 113 -4.15 -13.01 3.30
C VAL A 113 -5.10 -14.21 3.33
N ARG A 114 -4.77 -15.25 4.11
CA ARG A 114 -5.63 -16.43 4.26
C ARG A 114 -6.99 -16.06 4.87
N THR A 115 -7.00 -15.27 5.96
CA THR A 115 -8.24 -14.86 6.62
C THR A 115 -9.12 -14.03 5.69
N ALA A 116 -8.54 -13.04 5.02
CA ALA A 116 -9.26 -12.18 4.07
C ALA A 116 -9.88 -12.99 2.91
N ALA A 117 -9.16 -13.98 2.38
CA ALA A 117 -9.65 -14.82 1.28
C ALA A 117 -10.88 -15.68 1.64
N HIS A 118 -11.11 -15.97 2.92
CA HIS A 118 -12.25 -16.77 3.40
C HIS A 118 -13.37 -15.91 3.99
N MET A 119 -13.23 -14.59 3.99
CA MET A 119 -14.21 -13.66 4.53
C MET A 119 -15.07 -13.07 3.39
N PRO A 120 -16.39 -13.31 3.35
CA PRO A 120 -17.26 -12.96 2.21
C PRO A 120 -17.29 -11.47 1.83
N ALA A 121 -16.99 -10.57 2.75
CA ALA A 121 -17.05 -9.12 2.57
C ALA A 121 -15.77 -8.44 3.09
N SER A 122 -14.60 -8.99 2.75
CA SER A 122 -13.30 -8.44 3.12
C SER A 122 -12.71 -7.60 2.00
N ALA A 123 -12.01 -6.53 2.39
CA ALA A 123 -11.07 -5.85 1.50
C ALA A 123 -9.99 -6.82 0.99
N THR A 124 -9.54 -6.63 -0.24
CA THR A 124 -8.41 -7.37 -0.82
C THR A 124 -7.11 -6.92 -0.17
N ILE A 125 -6.25 -7.87 0.21
CA ILE A 125 -4.94 -7.54 0.79
C ILE A 125 -3.95 -7.24 -0.34
N LEU A 126 -3.50 -5.98 -0.39
CA LEU A 126 -2.48 -5.49 -1.30
C LEU A 126 -1.13 -5.50 -0.56
N VAL A 127 -0.29 -6.50 -0.83
CA VAL A 127 0.98 -6.66 -0.11
C VAL A 127 2.04 -5.72 -0.69
N GLY A 128 2.66 -4.88 0.13
CA GLY A 128 3.64 -3.88 -0.34
C GLY A 128 4.65 -3.43 0.70
N SER A 129 5.58 -2.56 0.30
CA SER A 129 6.81 -2.14 1.01
C SER A 129 7.98 -3.12 0.84
N GLY A 130 8.98 -2.72 0.05
CA GLY A 130 10.18 -3.54 -0.20
C GLY A 130 10.00 -4.61 -1.27
N VAL A 131 8.87 -4.64 -1.98
CA VAL A 131 8.64 -5.53 -3.13
C VAL A 131 9.51 -5.08 -4.31
N ASN A 132 10.36 -5.99 -4.79
CA ASN A 132 11.28 -5.82 -5.92
C ASN A 132 11.68 -7.20 -6.49
N ALA A 133 12.52 -7.24 -7.52
CA ALA A 133 12.89 -8.48 -8.19
C ALA A 133 13.52 -9.54 -7.27
N ARG A 134 14.21 -9.13 -6.20
CA ARG A 134 14.80 -10.04 -5.22
C ARG A 134 13.79 -10.60 -4.23
N THR A 135 12.72 -9.86 -3.95
CA THR A 135 11.75 -10.19 -2.88
C THR A 135 10.44 -10.77 -3.41
N ILE A 136 10.09 -10.51 -4.67
CA ILE A 136 8.80 -10.95 -5.24
C ILE A 136 8.66 -12.46 -5.33
N GLY A 137 9.70 -13.19 -5.75
CA GLY A 137 9.66 -14.66 -5.89
C GLY A 137 9.30 -15.37 -4.58
N PRO A 138 10.11 -15.22 -3.52
CA PRO A 138 9.81 -15.81 -2.21
C PRO A 138 8.46 -15.36 -1.64
N LEU A 139 8.07 -14.10 -1.85
CA LEU A 139 6.79 -13.57 -1.38
C LEU A 139 5.61 -14.27 -2.06
N LEU A 140 5.66 -14.47 -3.38
CA LEU A 140 4.61 -15.14 -4.14
C LEU A 140 4.55 -16.63 -3.82
N GLU A 141 5.69 -17.31 -3.74
CA GLU A 141 5.75 -18.72 -3.36
C GLU A 141 5.03 -18.98 -2.04
N GLU A 142 5.25 -18.11 -1.05
CA GLU A 142 4.70 -18.27 0.28
C GLU A 142 3.23 -17.85 0.40
N LEU A 143 2.76 -16.85 -0.36
CA LEU A 143 1.46 -16.21 -0.16
C LEU A 143 0.41 -16.53 -1.24
N LEU A 144 0.81 -16.91 -2.46
CA LEU A 144 -0.14 -17.34 -3.51
C LEU A 144 -1.07 -18.49 -3.04
N PRO A 145 -0.56 -19.54 -2.36
CA PRO A 145 -1.41 -20.63 -1.84
C PRO A 145 -2.45 -20.16 -0.81
N HIS A 146 -2.25 -19.01 -0.20
CA HIS A 146 -3.15 -18.44 0.81
C HIS A 146 -4.16 -17.45 0.23
N GLY A 147 -4.09 -17.15 -1.07
CA GLY A 147 -5.05 -16.28 -1.75
C GLY A 147 -4.50 -14.91 -2.15
N LEU A 148 -3.19 -14.68 -2.08
CA LEU A 148 -2.61 -13.41 -2.56
C LEU A 148 -2.89 -13.22 -4.06
N ARG A 149 -3.33 -12.02 -4.45
CA ARG A 149 -3.60 -11.67 -5.86
C ARG A 149 -3.03 -10.31 -6.27
N GLU A 150 -2.75 -9.43 -5.33
CA GLU A 150 -2.26 -8.08 -5.62
C GLU A 150 -1.00 -7.77 -4.81
N VAL A 151 0.01 -7.19 -5.46
CA VAL A 151 1.23 -6.67 -4.83
C VAL A 151 1.46 -5.21 -5.22
N HIS A 152 2.11 -4.46 -4.35
CA HIS A 152 2.46 -3.05 -4.57
C HIS A 152 3.97 -2.83 -4.44
N LEU A 153 4.54 -2.17 -5.44
CA LEU A 153 5.93 -1.73 -5.48
C LEU A 153 6.03 -0.29 -5.94
N SER A 154 7.11 0.40 -5.56
CA SER A 154 7.43 1.72 -6.12
C SER A 154 7.99 1.62 -7.54
N GLY A 155 8.76 0.56 -7.83
CA GLY A 155 9.49 0.41 -9.10
C GLY A 155 10.48 1.54 -9.39
N GLY A 156 10.79 2.38 -8.40
CA GLY A 156 11.52 3.63 -8.60
C GLY A 156 13.03 3.48 -8.47
N ALA A 157 13.75 4.43 -9.05
CA ALA A 157 15.17 4.64 -8.92
C ALA A 157 15.50 6.14 -8.96
N TRP A 158 16.63 6.52 -8.35
CA TRP A 158 17.17 7.86 -8.52
C TRP A 158 17.87 7.97 -9.87
N VAL A 159 17.50 8.98 -10.65
CA VAL A 159 18.18 9.38 -11.89
C VAL A 159 18.95 10.65 -11.59
N ALA A 160 20.24 10.70 -11.95
CA ALA A 160 21.06 11.88 -11.76
C ALA A 160 20.49 13.06 -12.57
N SER A 161 20.44 14.26 -11.98
CA SER A 161 20.05 15.47 -12.69
C SER A 161 21.08 15.84 -13.77
N GLU A 162 20.56 16.28 -14.91
CA GLU A 162 21.32 16.84 -16.03
C GLU A 162 21.85 18.26 -15.76
N MET A 163 21.53 18.84 -14.60
CA MET A 163 22.06 20.15 -14.19
C MET A 163 23.59 20.12 -14.11
N GLU A 164 24.23 20.78 -15.07
CA GLU A 164 25.69 20.95 -15.14
C GLU A 164 26.21 21.86 -14.02
N PHE A 165 25.49 22.94 -13.72
CA PHE A 165 25.83 23.83 -12.60
C PHE A 165 25.10 23.42 -11.32
N ARG A 166 25.86 23.21 -10.25
CA ARG A 166 25.35 22.90 -8.90
C ARG A 166 26.01 23.82 -7.90
N ARG A 167 25.20 24.60 -7.16
CA ARG A 167 25.72 25.52 -6.13
C ARG A 167 26.12 24.71 -4.89
N PRO A 168 27.40 24.72 -4.47
CA PRO A 168 27.83 23.99 -3.29
C PRO A 168 27.13 24.49 -2.03
N GLY A 169 26.78 23.57 -1.13
CA GLY A 169 26.20 23.88 0.18
C GLY A 169 24.73 24.31 0.17
N MET A 170 24.05 24.29 -0.98
CA MET A 170 22.61 24.56 -1.05
C MET A 170 21.80 23.27 -1.00
N GLY A 171 20.67 23.30 -0.30
CA GLY A 171 19.67 22.25 -0.37
C GLY A 171 18.28 22.71 0.06
N MET A 172 17.25 22.03 -0.46
CA MET A 172 15.83 22.34 -0.28
C MET A 172 15.15 21.39 0.74
N GLY A 173 15.95 20.70 1.55
CA GLY A 173 15.46 19.82 2.61
C GLY A 173 15.14 18.39 2.18
N VAL A 174 15.50 17.99 0.94
CA VAL A 174 15.39 16.60 0.46
C VAL A 174 16.60 15.76 0.93
N GLY A 175 17.79 16.39 0.99
CA GLY A 175 19.00 15.83 1.60
C GLY A 175 19.77 14.83 0.71
N GLY A 176 21.08 14.73 0.95
CA GLY A 176 21.98 13.76 0.29
C GLY A 176 22.00 13.84 -1.24
N ASP A 177 22.15 12.68 -1.90
CA ASP A 177 22.11 12.56 -3.36
C ASP A 177 20.73 12.88 -3.96
N GLY A 178 19.69 13.01 -3.12
CA GLY A 178 18.33 13.36 -3.54
C GLY A 178 18.18 14.83 -3.93
N GLU A 179 19.10 15.71 -3.52
CA GLU A 179 19.03 17.14 -3.84
C GLU A 179 19.18 17.41 -5.34
N TRP A 180 20.02 16.63 -6.01
CA TRP A 180 20.26 16.70 -7.45
C TRP A 180 19.86 15.41 -8.16
N GLY A 181 19.10 14.55 -7.49
CA GLY A 181 18.50 13.36 -8.08
C GLY A 181 17.03 13.64 -8.40
N VAL A 182 16.50 12.95 -9.41
CA VAL A 182 15.05 12.88 -9.64
C VAL A 182 14.62 11.44 -9.42
N TRP A 183 13.74 11.21 -8.44
CA TRP A 183 13.14 9.89 -8.24
C TRP A 183 12.14 9.63 -9.36
N ARG A 184 12.39 8.59 -10.17
CA ARG A 184 11.54 8.19 -11.28
C ARG A 184 11.22 6.71 -11.23
N THR A 185 10.02 6.33 -11.65
CA THR A 185 9.70 4.92 -11.91
C THR A 185 10.60 4.41 -13.05
N SER A 186 11.23 3.26 -12.83
CA SER A 186 12.11 2.60 -13.79
C SER A 186 11.34 1.51 -14.52
N GLU A 187 11.24 1.64 -15.85
CA GLU A 187 10.61 0.64 -16.71
C GLU A 187 11.26 -0.74 -16.56
N GLU A 188 12.59 -0.78 -16.54
CA GLU A 188 13.37 -2.01 -16.37
C GLU A 188 13.00 -2.74 -15.08
N ARG A 189 12.99 -2.03 -13.94
CA ARG A 189 12.65 -2.62 -12.63
C ARG A 189 11.21 -3.12 -12.58
N VAL A 190 10.27 -2.38 -13.17
CA VAL A 190 8.86 -2.81 -13.25
C VAL A 190 8.74 -4.06 -14.13
N ARG A 191 9.41 -4.09 -15.28
CA ARG A 191 9.40 -5.22 -16.20
C ARG A 191 10.01 -6.47 -15.57
N GLU A 192 11.11 -6.34 -14.84
CA GLU A 192 11.75 -7.45 -14.14
C GLU A 192 10.81 -8.08 -13.11
N VAL A 193 10.18 -7.27 -12.24
CA VAL A 193 9.21 -7.78 -11.26
C VAL A 193 8.00 -8.41 -11.96
N ARG A 194 7.51 -7.79 -13.04
CA ARG A 194 6.39 -8.30 -13.83
C ARG A 194 6.69 -9.69 -14.40
N THR A 195 7.85 -9.87 -15.02
CA THR A 195 8.27 -11.16 -15.57
C THR A 195 8.32 -12.24 -14.49
N LEU A 196 8.93 -11.95 -13.34
CA LEU A 196 9.02 -12.90 -12.23
C LEU A 196 7.64 -13.26 -11.67
N ALA A 197 6.74 -12.27 -11.56
CA ALA A 197 5.37 -12.50 -11.10
C ALA A 197 4.56 -13.36 -12.08
N ASP A 198 4.69 -13.13 -13.39
CA ASP A 198 4.00 -13.92 -14.43
C ASP A 198 4.47 -15.37 -14.45
N VAL A 199 5.78 -15.62 -14.29
CA VAL A 199 6.34 -16.97 -14.17
C VAL A 199 5.79 -17.67 -12.93
N ALA A 200 5.93 -17.05 -11.75
CA ALA A 200 5.46 -17.63 -10.50
C ALA A 200 3.95 -17.92 -10.51
N TRP A 201 3.14 -17.04 -11.12
CA TRP A 201 1.71 -17.24 -11.26
C TRP A 201 1.36 -18.40 -12.19
N THR A 202 2.08 -18.53 -13.31
CA THR A 202 1.88 -19.63 -14.27
C THR A 202 2.18 -20.97 -13.60
N GLU A 203 3.33 -21.09 -12.95
CA GLU A 203 3.73 -22.30 -12.23
C GLU A 203 2.74 -22.66 -11.11
N PHE A 204 2.27 -21.66 -10.35
CA PHE A 204 1.28 -21.87 -9.29
C PHE A 204 -0.04 -22.42 -9.84
N ARG A 205 -0.51 -21.91 -10.98
CA ARG A 205 -1.75 -22.38 -11.63
C ARG A 205 -1.62 -23.78 -12.18
N GLU A 206 -0.47 -24.14 -12.77
CA GLU A 206 -0.21 -25.49 -13.26
C GLU A 206 -0.21 -26.50 -12.11
N LYS A 207 0.57 -26.23 -11.05
CA LYS A 207 0.61 -27.09 -9.84
C LYS A 207 -0.74 -27.24 -9.14
N SER A 208 -1.62 -26.25 -9.27
CA SER A 208 -2.96 -26.26 -8.68
C SER A 208 -3.98 -27.06 -9.50
N LYS A 209 -3.78 -27.20 -10.82
CA LYS A 209 -4.62 -28.06 -11.69
C LYS A 209 -4.36 -29.54 -11.42
N ASP A 210 -3.11 -29.91 -11.13
CA ASP A 210 -2.73 -31.30 -10.83
C ASP A 210 -3.19 -31.79 -9.43
N ARG A 211 -3.83 -30.92 -8.65
CA ARG A 211 -4.36 -31.23 -7.29
C ARG A 211 -5.87 -31.43 -7.27
N VAL A 212 -6.55 -31.34 -8.42
CA VAL A 212 -7.99 -31.55 -8.60
C VAL A 212 -8.21 -32.83 -9.39
#